data_AF-A0A6I2UAF7-F1
#
_entry.id   AF-A0A6I2UAF7-F1
#
_cell.length_a   1.000
_cell.length_b   1.000
_cell.length_c   1.000
_cell.angle_alpha   90.00
_cell.angle_beta   90.00
_cell.angle_gamma   90.00
#
_symmetry.space_group_name_H-M   'P 1'
#
loop_
_entity.id
_entity.type
_entity.pdbx_description
1 polymer ?
#
loop_
_entity_poly.entity_id
_entity_poly.type
_entity_poly.pdbx_seq_one_letter_code
_entity_poly.pdbx_strand_id
1 'polypeptide(L)'
;METSAEETPEEPPQELRAPILREKYDPYAEKYGAPVEVSEYARVFSAPSTNLFRAARGSAARKEYVTVISPVPNTYVDENGQEHAINNTLVVEDKNGVPTYENAANDLALSLPVEFAPGDGLCVTLDGASMRLVPLEGDFTHPSSLENAVRYNEVFPGVDVQYTAQELMVKEDIILNAPSEHSTFRYLLDAPGLDARMIDGVLYLFQPGSDKPVFHLSAPYMTDAAGQMSYAVSVAL
;
A
#
# COMPACT_ATOMS: atom_id res chain seq x y z
N MET A 1 35.30 30.83 -37.90
CA MET A 1 34.25 29.83 -38.14
C MET A 1 33.71 29.49 -36.76
N GLU A 2 32.62 30.14 -36.37
CA GLU A 2 31.90 29.85 -35.14
C GLU A 2 30.96 28.68 -35.42
N THR A 3 31.10 27.61 -34.65
CA THR A 3 30.19 26.46 -34.68
C THR A 3 29.00 26.79 -33.77
N SER A 4 27.85 27.06 -34.38
CA SER A 4 26.57 27.15 -33.67
C SER A 4 26.28 25.81 -32.98
N ALA A 5 26.12 25.84 -31.67
CA ALA A 5 25.55 24.73 -30.92
C ALA A 5 24.07 24.62 -31.29
N GLU A 6 23.66 23.45 -31.75
CA GLU A 6 22.27 23.13 -32.03
C GLU A 6 21.57 22.93 -30.67
N GLU A 7 20.72 23.88 -30.30
CA GLU A 7 19.83 23.74 -29.14
C GLU A 7 18.83 22.62 -29.46
N THR A 8 18.99 21.48 -28.78
CA THR A 8 17.98 20.42 -28.76
C THR A 8 16.67 21.03 -28.20
N PRO A 9 15.52 20.87 -28.87
CA PRO A 9 14.26 21.39 -28.34
C PRO A 9 13.98 20.76 -26.98
N GLU A 10 13.74 21.58 -25.95
CA GLU A 10 13.16 21.11 -24.68
C GLU A 10 11.81 20.46 -24.98
N GLU A 11 11.67 19.17 -24.66
CA GLU A 11 10.36 18.52 -24.66
C GLU A 11 9.45 19.22 -23.63
N PRO A 12 8.17 19.46 -23.96
CA PRO A 12 7.25 20.08 -23.03
C PRO A 12 7.16 19.26 -21.74
N PRO A 13 6.99 19.89 -20.55
CA PRO A 13 6.93 19.18 -19.29
C PRO A 13 5.85 18.10 -19.34
N GLN A 14 6.24 16.85 -19.05
CA GLN A 14 5.30 15.75 -19.01
C GLN A 14 4.33 15.95 -17.84
N GLU A 15 3.03 15.97 -18.13
CA GLU A 15 2.00 16.04 -17.09
C GLU A 15 1.96 14.70 -16.34
N LEU A 16 2.35 14.73 -15.06
CA LEU A 16 2.36 13.54 -14.20
C LEU A 16 0.93 13.15 -13.84
N ARG A 17 0.58 11.87 -14.08
CA ARG A 17 -0.72 11.35 -13.67
C ARG A 17 -0.71 11.14 -12.16
N ALA A 18 -1.82 11.53 -11.52
CA ALA A 18 -2.01 11.29 -10.10
C ALA A 18 -2.21 9.78 -9.80
N PRO A 19 -1.95 9.35 -8.55
CA PRO A 19 -2.32 8.03 -8.09
C PRO A 19 -3.82 7.74 -8.24
N ILE A 20 -4.15 6.49 -8.55
CA ILE A 20 -5.52 5.97 -8.56
C ILE A 20 -5.85 5.54 -7.14
N LEU A 21 -6.68 6.33 -6.45
CA LEU A 21 -7.18 5.98 -5.12
C LEU A 21 -8.37 5.02 -5.24
N ARG A 22 -8.45 4.07 -4.30
CA ARG A 22 -9.60 3.18 -4.15
C ARG A 22 -10.34 3.56 -2.88
N GLU A 23 -11.62 3.91 -3.00
CA GLU A 23 -12.45 4.15 -1.83
C GLU A 23 -12.54 2.89 -0.98
N LYS A 24 -12.24 3.03 0.32
CA LYS A 24 -12.42 1.96 1.28
C LYS A 24 -13.90 1.87 1.65
N TYR A 25 -14.60 0.92 1.03
CA TYR A 25 -15.99 0.65 1.38
C TYR A 25 -16.10 0.08 2.79
N ASP A 26 -16.83 0.78 3.66
CA ASP A 26 -17.15 0.33 5.01
C ASP A 26 -18.66 0.23 5.22
N PRO A 27 -19.25 -0.97 5.05
CA PRO A 27 -20.69 -1.16 5.17
C PRO A 27 -21.22 -0.86 6.58
N TYR A 28 -20.37 -0.92 7.60
CA TYR A 28 -20.78 -0.70 8.99
C TYR A 28 -20.81 0.79 9.31
N ALA A 29 -19.84 1.56 8.84
CA ALA A 29 -19.85 3.01 8.97
C ALA A 29 -21.01 3.63 8.18
N GLU A 30 -21.31 3.14 6.97
CA GLU A 30 -22.48 3.60 6.21
C GLU A 30 -23.80 3.32 6.95
N LYS A 31 -23.91 2.13 7.57
CA LYS A 31 -25.13 1.70 8.24
C LYS A 31 -25.33 2.33 9.62
N TYR A 32 -24.27 2.48 10.41
CA TYR A 32 -24.35 2.85 11.82
C TYR A 32 -23.68 4.19 12.15
N GLY A 33 -23.02 4.84 11.19
CA GLY A 33 -22.21 6.04 11.41
C GLY A 33 -20.84 5.72 12.02
N ALA A 34 -20.20 6.72 12.63
CA ALA A 34 -18.90 6.54 13.26
C ALA A 34 -18.96 5.56 14.46
N PRO A 35 -17.92 4.73 14.66
CA PRO A 35 -17.83 3.88 15.84
C PRO A 35 -17.75 4.73 17.12
N VAL A 36 -18.31 4.22 18.21
CA VAL A 36 -18.23 4.82 19.55
C VAL A 36 -17.00 4.36 20.33
N GLU A 37 -16.38 3.26 19.89
CA GLU A 37 -15.13 2.72 20.42
C GLU A 37 -14.37 2.03 19.28
N VAL A 38 -13.06 2.22 19.24
CA VAL A 38 -12.15 1.60 18.28
C VAL A 38 -10.99 1.03 19.07
N SER A 39 -10.70 -0.24 18.84
CA SER A 39 -9.47 -0.91 19.26
C SER A 39 -8.78 -1.50 18.04
N GLU A 40 -7.58 -2.05 18.24
CA GLU A 40 -6.76 -2.65 17.18
C GLU A 40 -7.59 -3.52 16.23
N TYR A 41 -8.29 -4.55 16.72
CA TYR A 41 -9.05 -5.45 15.84
C TYR A 41 -10.56 -5.31 15.94
N ALA A 42 -11.09 -4.32 16.67
CA ALA A 42 -12.53 -4.20 16.85
C ALA A 42 -13.04 -2.76 16.77
N ARG A 43 -14.26 -2.61 16.25
CA ARG A 43 -15.00 -1.35 16.24
C ARG A 43 -16.37 -1.58 16.81
N VAL A 44 -16.78 -0.73 17.74
CA VAL A 44 -18.10 -0.80 18.38
C VAL A 44 -18.96 0.33 17.84
N PHE A 45 -20.13 0.00 17.31
CA PHE A 45 -21.10 0.97 16.79
C PHE A 45 -22.33 1.03 17.67
N SER A 46 -22.92 2.22 17.84
CA SER A 46 -24.24 2.34 18.45
C SER A 46 -25.33 2.20 17.39
N ALA A 47 -26.13 1.15 17.48
CA ALA A 47 -27.23 0.88 16.59
C ALA A 47 -28.59 1.18 17.25
N PRO A 48 -29.60 1.66 16.48
CA PRO A 48 -30.97 1.70 16.97
C PRO A 48 -31.46 0.29 17.29
N SER A 49 -32.13 0.08 18.43
CA SER A 49 -32.67 -1.24 18.75
C SER A 49 -33.70 -1.68 17.71
N THR A 50 -33.52 -2.91 17.20
CA THR A 50 -34.41 -3.52 16.21
C THR A 50 -35.58 -4.31 16.85
N ASN A 51 -35.64 -4.39 18.18
CA ASN A 51 -36.64 -5.14 18.93
C ASN A 51 -37.99 -4.41 19.04
N LEU A 52 -38.83 -4.55 18.01
CA LEU A 52 -40.18 -3.95 17.93
C LEU A 52 -41.13 -4.35 19.08
N PHE A 53 -40.97 -5.54 19.67
CA PHE A 53 -41.80 -6.01 20.80
C PHE A 53 -41.63 -5.19 22.09
N ARG A 54 -40.53 -4.44 22.24
CA ARG A 54 -40.28 -3.61 23.43
C ARG A 54 -40.59 -2.13 23.25
N ALA A 55 -40.80 -1.67 22.01
CA ALA A 55 -41.17 -0.28 21.70
C ALA A 55 -42.57 0.08 22.22
N ALA A 56 -43.45 -0.91 22.42
CA ALA A 56 -44.83 -0.70 22.87
C ALA A 56 -45.00 -0.29 24.35
N ARG A 57 -43.92 -0.24 25.16
CA ARG A 57 -43.99 0.05 26.61
C ARG A 57 -43.41 1.41 27.04
N GLY A 58 -43.23 2.35 26.11
CA GLY A 58 -42.78 3.71 26.46
C GLY A 58 -41.35 3.80 27.01
N SER A 59 -40.56 2.72 26.96
CA SER A 59 -39.12 2.78 27.20
C SER A 59 -38.46 3.49 26.03
N ALA A 60 -37.71 4.55 26.32
CA ALA A 60 -36.78 5.16 25.37
C ALA A 60 -36.03 4.06 24.61
N ALA A 61 -35.99 4.15 23.28
CA ALA A 61 -35.33 3.17 22.43
C ALA A 61 -33.93 2.89 22.99
N ARG A 62 -33.71 1.68 23.55
CA ARG A 62 -32.38 1.32 24.05
C ARG A 62 -31.42 1.33 22.87
N LYS A 63 -30.22 1.86 23.07
CA LYS A 63 -29.12 1.68 22.12
C LYS A 63 -28.69 0.21 22.20
N GLU A 64 -28.60 -0.45 21.05
CA GLU A 64 -27.91 -1.72 20.90
C GLU A 64 -26.47 -1.41 20.45
N TYR A 65 -25.52 -2.25 20.85
CA TYR A 65 -24.12 -2.08 20.45
C TYR A 65 -23.71 -3.25 19.56
N VAL A 66 -23.08 -2.93 18.44
CA VAL A 66 -22.60 -3.91 17.46
C VAL A 66 -21.09 -3.85 17.44
N THR A 67 -20.44 -4.95 17.82
CA THR A 67 -18.99 -5.10 17.71
C THR A 67 -18.65 -5.78 16.40
N VAL A 68 -17.83 -5.12 15.59
CA VAL A 68 -17.28 -5.65 14.33
C VAL A 68 -15.82 -5.98 14.58
N ILE A 69 -15.44 -7.24 14.35
CA ILE A 69 -14.05 -7.70 14.47
C ILE A 69 -13.45 -7.76 13.06
N SER A 70 -12.25 -7.23 12.90
CA SER A 70 -11.52 -7.13 11.63
C SER A 70 -10.21 -7.93 11.70
N PRO A 71 -9.76 -8.57 10.62
CA PRO A 71 -8.43 -9.16 10.54
C PRO A 71 -7.33 -8.10 10.30
N VAL A 72 -7.71 -6.88 9.95
CA VAL A 72 -6.82 -5.74 9.70
C VAL A 72 -6.93 -4.77 10.87
N PRO A 73 -5.81 -4.28 11.43
CA PRO A 73 -5.81 -3.39 12.58
C PRO A 73 -6.38 -2.01 12.23
N ASN A 74 -7.00 -1.34 13.19
CA ASN A 74 -7.49 0.05 13.09
C ASN A 74 -6.53 1.05 13.75
N THR A 75 -5.73 0.56 14.69
CA THR A 75 -4.80 1.29 15.54
C THR A 75 -3.48 0.55 15.59
N TYR A 76 -2.43 1.21 16.07
CA TYR A 76 -1.10 0.67 16.28
C TYR A 76 -0.62 1.05 17.68
N VAL A 77 0.39 0.35 18.20
CA VAL A 77 0.90 0.60 19.56
C VAL A 77 2.29 1.21 19.49
N ASP A 78 2.45 2.43 20.00
CA ASP A 78 3.75 3.11 20.00
C ASP A 78 4.77 2.49 20.96
N GLU A 79 6.01 2.99 20.93
CA GLU A 79 7.11 2.54 21.78
C GLU A 79 6.83 2.70 23.30
N ASN A 80 5.87 3.55 23.68
CA ASN A 80 5.44 3.76 25.07
C ASN A 80 4.29 2.83 25.47
N GLY A 81 3.81 1.96 24.58
CA GLY A 81 2.67 1.10 24.79
C GLY A 81 1.32 1.82 24.65
N GLN A 82 1.29 3.00 24.03
CA GLN A 82 0.07 3.75 23.81
C GLN A 82 -0.55 3.45 22.44
N GLU A 83 -1.86 3.20 22.43
CA GLU A 83 -2.62 2.92 21.21
C GLU A 83 -2.97 4.21 20.47
N HIS A 84 -2.66 4.27 19.17
CA HIS A 84 -2.92 5.40 18.28
C HIS A 84 -3.62 4.95 17.00
N ALA A 85 -4.38 5.83 16.36
CA ALA A 85 -5.02 5.53 15.08
C ALA A 85 -3.96 5.37 13.97
N ILE A 86 -4.15 4.37 13.11
CA ILE A 86 -3.32 4.23 11.91
C ILE A 86 -3.63 5.38 10.93
N ASN A 87 -2.58 6.00 10.41
CA ASN A 87 -2.63 7.00 9.36
C ASN A 87 -1.58 6.65 8.28
N ASN A 88 -2.04 6.11 7.17
CA ASN A 88 -1.19 5.73 6.04
C ASN A 88 -1.02 6.84 4.99
N THR A 89 -1.46 8.08 5.27
CA THR A 89 -1.13 9.22 4.41
C THR A 89 0.39 9.29 4.27
N LEU A 90 0.88 9.35 3.03
CA LEU A 90 2.30 9.47 2.75
C LEU A 90 2.75 10.89 2.99
N VAL A 91 3.77 11.05 3.82
CA VAL A 91 4.47 12.30 4.08
C VAL A 91 5.88 12.19 3.52
N VAL A 92 6.44 13.32 3.06
CA VAL A 92 7.83 13.37 2.60
C VAL A 92 8.72 13.70 3.79
N GLU A 93 9.65 12.80 4.09
CA GLU A 93 10.69 12.99 5.09
C GLU A 93 12.05 13.05 4.38
N ASP A 94 12.94 13.93 4.84
CA ASP A 94 14.32 13.99 4.35
C ASP A 94 15.25 13.38 5.41
N LYS A 95 15.66 12.13 5.16
CA LYS A 95 16.63 11.42 6.00
C LYS A 95 17.98 11.43 5.29
N ASN A 96 18.90 12.25 5.79
CA ASN A 96 20.29 12.34 5.32
C ASN A 96 20.44 12.80 3.85
N GLY A 97 19.54 13.66 3.36
CA GLY A 97 19.60 14.25 2.02
C GLY A 97 18.94 13.41 0.93
N VAL A 98 18.23 12.34 1.31
CA VAL A 98 17.41 11.54 0.39
C VAL A 98 15.95 11.68 0.82
N PRO A 99 15.12 12.40 0.06
CA PRO A 99 13.71 12.52 0.37
C PRO A 99 12.98 11.19 0.13
N THR A 100 12.16 10.76 1.08
CA THR A 100 11.39 9.52 1.03
C THR A 100 9.93 9.76 1.41
N TYR A 101 9.01 9.07 0.73
CA TYR A 101 7.63 8.91 1.17
C TYR A 101 7.55 7.88 2.30
N GLU A 102 6.95 8.26 3.42
CA GLU A 102 6.72 7.40 4.59
C GLU A 102 5.26 7.51 5.05
N ASN A 103 4.71 6.43 5.63
CA ASN A 103 3.39 6.48 6.26
C ASN A 103 3.44 7.37 7.50
N ALA A 104 2.45 8.25 7.66
CA ALA A 104 2.44 9.21 8.77
C ALA A 104 2.38 8.56 10.17
N ALA A 105 1.68 7.44 10.33
CA ALA A 105 1.57 6.71 11.59
C ALA A 105 1.09 5.25 11.39
N ASN A 106 1.98 4.26 11.55
CA ASN A 106 1.64 2.82 11.48
C ASN A 106 2.82 1.99 12.05
N ASP A 107 2.55 0.78 12.57
CA ASP A 107 3.59 -0.19 12.96
C ASP A 107 4.31 -0.78 11.74
N LEU A 108 3.61 -0.93 10.62
CA LEU A 108 4.25 -1.23 9.34
C LEU A 108 4.94 0.04 8.83
N ALA A 109 6.25 0.14 9.04
CA ALA A 109 7.04 1.25 8.55
C ALA A 109 7.37 1.05 7.06
N LEU A 110 6.87 1.97 6.25
CA LEU A 110 7.10 2.07 4.81
C LEU A 110 8.08 3.21 4.53
N SER A 111 9.05 2.98 3.64
CA SER A 111 9.88 4.03 3.05
C SER A 111 10.09 3.79 1.56
N LEU A 112 9.81 4.80 0.75
CA LEU A 112 9.95 4.83 -0.71
C LEU A 112 10.70 6.10 -1.12
N PRO A 113 11.83 6.02 -1.83
CA PRO A 113 12.52 7.21 -2.34
C PRO A 113 11.62 8.04 -3.25
N VAL A 114 11.63 9.37 -3.10
CA VAL A 114 10.83 10.24 -3.98
C VAL A 114 11.25 10.07 -5.44
N GLU A 115 12.55 10.00 -5.68
CA GLU A 115 13.14 9.61 -6.96
C GLU A 115 14.14 8.50 -6.69
N PHE A 116 14.09 7.41 -7.47
CA PHE A 116 14.99 6.29 -7.23
C PHE A 116 16.34 6.53 -7.90
N ALA A 117 17.41 6.37 -7.13
CA ALA A 117 18.73 6.12 -7.67
C ALA A 117 18.95 4.62 -7.96
N PRO A 118 19.94 4.23 -8.77
CA PRO A 118 20.28 2.83 -8.95
C PRO A 118 20.57 2.11 -7.63
N GLY A 119 19.81 1.05 -7.32
CA GLY A 119 19.92 0.28 -6.08
C GLY A 119 18.93 0.70 -4.98
N ASP A 120 18.14 1.74 -5.22
CA ASP A 120 17.03 2.14 -4.36
C ASP A 120 15.82 1.24 -4.53
N GLY A 121 14.95 1.19 -3.52
CA GLY A 121 13.79 0.32 -3.55
C GLY A 121 12.79 0.64 -2.45
N LEU A 122 11.63 -0.02 -2.55
CA LEU A 122 10.63 -0.07 -1.52
C LEU A 122 11.19 -0.75 -0.27
N CYS A 123 11.27 -0.05 0.85
CA CYS A 123 11.62 -0.61 2.15
C CYS A 123 10.38 -0.80 3.02
N VAL A 124 10.24 -1.98 3.63
CA VAL A 124 9.17 -2.28 4.58
C VAL A 124 9.78 -2.90 5.84
N THR A 125 9.40 -2.41 7.00
CA THR A 125 9.84 -2.92 8.31
C THR A 125 8.63 -3.17 9.21
N LEU A 126 8.62 -4.31 9.90
CA LEU A 126 7.61 -4.69 10.89
C LEU A 126 8.28 -5.56 11.96
N ASP A 127 8.05 -5.24 13.24
CA ASP A 127 8.56 -6.01 14.39
C ASP A 127 10.07 -6.32 14.32
N GLY A 128 10.85 -5.36 13.82
CA GLY A 128 12.31 -5.47 13.67
C GLY A 128 12.79 -6.33 12.49
N ALA A 129 11.90 -6.98 11.75
CA ALA A 129 12.22 -7.58 10.46
C ALA A 129 12.07 -6.55 9.34
N SER A 130 12.94 -6.63 8.34
CA SER A 130 12.90 -5.73 7.18
C SER A 130 13.07 -6.46 5.87
N MET A 131 12.49 -5.92 4.82
CA MET A 131 12.77 -6.28 3.45
C MET A 131 12.86 -5.03 2.57
N ARG A 132 13.65 -5.10 1.52
CA ARG A 132 13.74 -4.11 0.47
C ARG A 132 13.54 -4.76 -0.89
N LEU A 133 12.67 -4.16 -1.71
CA LEU A 133 12.39 -4.59 -3.07
C LEU A 133 12.93 -3.52 -4.04
N VAL A 134 14.02 -3.84 -4.72
CA VAL A 134 14.75 -2.94 -5.62
C VAL A 134 14.38 -3.27 -7.07
N PRO A 135 13.68 -2.39 -7.82
CA PRO A 135 13.48 -2.59 -9.24
C PRO A 135 14.83 -2.61 -9.96
N LEU A 136 15.03 -3.57 -10.87
CA LEU A 136 16.29 -3.70 -11.63
C LEU A 136 16.30 -2.87 -12.91
N GLU A 137 15.13 -2.40 -13.34
CA GLU A 137 14.90 -1.67 -14.58
C GLU A 137 13.77 -0.67 -14.41
N GLY A 138 13.71 0.32 -15.31
CA GLY A 138 12.67 1.34 -15.34
C GLY A 138 13.12 2.68 -14.74
N ASP A 139 12.39 3.74 -15.08
CA ASP A 139 12.66 5.10 -14.63
C ASP A 139 11.64 5.54 -13.57
N PHE A 140 12.06 5.53 -12.31
CA PHE A 140 11.23 5.92 -11.16
C PHE A 140 11.51 7.37 -10.72
N THR A 141 11.94 8.26 -11.62
CA THR A 141 12.25 9.68 -11.31
C THR A 141 11.06 10.63 -11.53
N HIS A 142 9.89 10.11 -11.92
CA HIS A 142 8.68 10.90 -12.21
C HIS A 142 7.52 10.64 -11.22
N PRO A 143 7.69 10.93 -9.92
CA PRO A 143 6.69 10.63 -8.90
C PRO A 143 5.52 11.63 -8.87
N SER A 144 4.33 11.14 -8.57
CA SER A 144 3.20 11.93 -8.10
C SER A 144 2.57 11.23 -6.91
N SER A 145 2.34 11.95 -5.80
CA SER A 145 1.73 11.40 -4.59
C SER A 145 0.37 12.02 -4.30
N LEU A 146 -0.50 11.21 -3.71
CA LEU A 146 -1.82 11.61 -3.24
C LEU A 146 -2.26 10.67 -2.12
N GLU A 147 -2.63 11.25 -0.97
CA GLU A 147 -3.04 10.51 0.22
C GLU A 147 -2.04 9.41 0.60
N ASN A 148 -2.46 8.15 0.58
CA ASN A 148 -1.65 6.99 0.95
C ASN A 148 -0.94 6.32 -0.23
N ALA A 149 -0.87 6.99 -1.39
CA ALA A 149 -0.31 6.40 -2.61
C ALA A 149 0.70 7.31 -3.31
N VAL A 150 1.67 6.68 -3.97
CA VAL A 150 2.62 7.31 -4.88
C VAL A 150 2.64 6.55 -6.20
N ARG A 151 2.57 7.27 -7.32
CA ARG A 151 2.64 6.76 -8.68
C ARG A 151 3.90 7.29 -9.35
N TYR A 152 4.76 6.37 -9.79
CA TYR A 152 5.89 6.64 -10.66
C TYR A 152 5.40 6.52 -12.10
N ASN A 153 5.48 7.63 -12.84
CA ASN A 153 4.96 7.75 -14.19
C ASN A 153 6.02 7.34 -15.22
N GLU A 154 5.58 6.67 -16.29
CA GLU A 154 6.42 6.23 -17.40
C GLU A 154 7.68 5.48 -16.95
N VAL A 155 7.54 4.60 -15.95
CA VAL A 155 8.61 3.68 -15.53
C VAL A 155 9.13 2.89 -16.73
N PHE A 156 8.21 2.51 -17.61
CA PHE A 156 8.50 2.17 -19.01
C PHE A 156 7.54 2.93 -19.92
N PRO A 157 7.79 3.02 -21.24
CA PRO A 157 6.85 3.66 -22.16
C PRO A 157 5.42 3.12 -22.02
N GLY A 158 4.50 3.98 -21.59
CA GLY A 158 3.10 3.65 -21.36
C GLY A 158 2.82 2.80 -20.12
N VAL A 159 3.79 2.60 -19.22
CA VAL A 159 3.66 1.78 -18.00
C VAL A 159 4.02 2.61 -16.77
N ASP A 160 3.09 2.67 -15.82
CA ASP A 160 3.32 3.28 -14.51
C ASP A 160 3.40 2.22 -13.43
N VAL A 161 4.06 2.55 -12.32
CA VAL A 161 4.07 1.74 -11.10
C VAL A 161 3.55 2.58 -9.95
N GLN A 162 2.53 2.10 -9.26
CA GLN A 162 1.97 2.76 -8.10
C GLN A 162 2.12 1.89 -6.86
N TYR A 163 2.54 2.50 -5.75
CA TYR A 163 2.51 1.90 -4.43
C TYR A 163 1.44 2.57 -3.59
N THR A 164 0.64 1.77 -2.88
CA THR A 164 -0.42 2.24 -1.98
C THR A 164 -0.21 1.63 -0.60
N ALA A 165 0.04 2.46 0.39
CA ALA A 165 0.21 2.06 1.79
C ALA A 165 -1.14 1.64 2.39
N GLN A 166 -1.17 0.49 3.05
CA GLN A 166 -2.31 -0.01 3.80
C GLN A 166 -1.87 -0.41 5.22
N GLU A 167 -2.79 -0.86 6.04
CA GLU A 167 -2.55 -1.06 7.47
C GLU A 167 -1.46 -2.10 7.74
N LEU A 168 -1.48 -3.25 7.04
CA LEU A 168 -0.46 -4.31 7.17
C LEU A 168 0.09 -4.77 5.81
N MET A 169 -0.01 -3.93 4.78
CA MET A 169 0.60 -4.23 3.49
C MET A 169 0.91 -2.97 2.68
N VAL A 170 1.73 -3.15 1.65
CA VAL A 170 1.90 -2.19 0.57
C VAL A 170 1.38 -2.87 -0.69
N LYS A 171 0.45 -2.22 -1.38
CA LYS A 171 -0.09 -2.71 -2.65
C LYS A 171 0.68 -2.07 -3.80
N GLU A 172 1.29 -2.89 -4.64
CA GLU A 172 1.86 -2.45 -5.92
C GLU A 172 0.82 -2.66 -7.03
N ASP A 173 0.66 -1.65 -7.89
CA ASP A 173 -0.13 -1.70 -9.11
C ASP A 173 0.79 -1.33 -10.29
N ILE A 174 0.96 -2.27 -11.22
CA ILE A 174 1.59 -2.01 -12.51
C ILE A 174 0.49 -1.64 -13.50
N ILE A 175 0.49 -0.40 -13.97
CA ILE A 175 -0.61 0.20 -14.73
C ILE A 175 -0.17 0.33 -16.19
N LEU A 176 -0.81 -0.41 -17.08
CA LEU A 176 -0.63 -0.27 -18.52
C LEU A 176 -1.58 0.81 -19.06
N ASN A 177 -1.05 1.97 -19.43
CA ASN A 177 -1.80 3.07 -20.04
C ASN A 177 -2.01 2.88 -21.56
N ALA A 178 -1.21 2.00 -22.17
CA ALA A 178 -1.29 1.58 -23.56
C ALA A 178 -0.85 0.11 -23.66
N PRO A 179 -1.14 -0.59 -24.78
CA PRO A 179 -0.54 -1.89 -25.05
C PRO A 179 0.98 -1.82 -24.91
N SER A 180 1.56 -2.76 -24.16
CA SER A 180 2.98 -2.82 -23.91
C SER A 180 3.49 -4.23 -24.20
N GLU A 181 4.62 -4.29 -24.89
CA GLU A 181 5.37 -5.55 -25.07
C GLU A 181 6.20 -5.88 -23.80
N HIS A 182 6.26 -4.97 -22.83
CA HIS A 182 6.94 -5.19 -21.56
C HIS A 182 6.06 -6.01 -20.62
N SER A 183 6.36 -7.31 -20.52
CA SER A 183 5.57 -8.28 -19.74
C SER A 183 6.31 -8.86 -18.54
N THR A 184 7.53 -8.42 -18.25
CA THR A 184 8.40 -9.01 -17.23
C THR A 184 9.04 -7.92 -16.39
N PHE A 185 8.72 -7.89 -15.10
CA PHE A 185 9.24 -6.92 -14.14
C PHE A 185 10.19 -7.63 -13.18
N ARG A 186 11.41 -7.11 -13.02
CA ARG A 186 12.48 -7.77 -12.27
C ARG A 186 12.88 -6.94 -11.08
N TYR A 187 13.03 -7.61 -9.94
CA TYR A 187 13.39 -7.00 -8.69
C TYR A 187 14.51 -7.79 -8.01
N LEU A 188 15.41 -7.09 -7.32
CA LEU A 188 16.24 -7.68 -6.29
C LEU A 188 15.49 -7.60 -4.97
N LEU A 189 15.24 -8.76 -4.36
CA LEU A 189 14.75 -8.85 -2.99
C LEU A 189 15.94 -8.93 -2.03
N ASP A 190 16.06 -7.93 -1.17
CA ASP A 190 17.03 -7.86 -0.08
C ASP A 190 16.29 -7.98 1.25
N ALA A 191 16.42 -9.13 1.91
CA ALA A 191 15.68 -9.46 3.15
C ALA A 191 16.67 -10.04 4.18
N PRO A 192 17.51 -9.18 4.80
CA PRO A 192 18.62 -9.64 5.62
C PRO A 192 18.13 -10.45 6.82
N GLY A 193 18.70 -11.65 6.97
CA GLY A 193 18.36 -12.55 8.07
C GLY A 193 17.03 -13.28 7.91
N LEU A 194 16.38 -13.22 6.75
CA LEU A 194 15.16 -13.97 6.43
C LEU A 194 15.41 -15.03 5.36
N ASP A 195 14.74 -16.17 5.48
CA ASP A 195 14.74 -17.24 4.49
C ASP A 195 13.58 -17.03 3.51
N ALA A 196 13.88 -16.91 2.22
CA ALA A 196 12.89 -16.80 1.15
C ALA A 196 12.47 -18.16 0.60
N ARG A 197 11.17 -18.43 0.46
CA ARG A 197 10.63 -19.67 -0.10
C ARG A 197 9.42 -19.41 -0.98
N MET A 198 9.39 -20.02 -2.17
CA MET A 198 8.20 -20.07 -3.02
C MET A 198 7.31 -21.24 -2.58
N ILE A 199 6.06 -20.95 -2.21
CA ILE A 199 5.05 -21.95 -1.84
C ILE A 199 3.75 -21.57 -2.53
N ASP A 200 3.23 -22.47 -3.38
CA ASP A 200 1.97 -22.28 -4.12
C ASP A 200 1.86 -20.94 -4.88
N GLY A 201 2.97 -20.48 -5.47
CA GLY A 201 3.02 -19.23 -6.26
C GLY A 201 3.14 -17.95 -5.42
N VAL A 202 3.27 -18.07 -4.10
CA VAL A 202 3.50 -16.97 -3.17
C VAL A 202 4.94 -17.04 -2.67
N LEU A 203 5.61 -15.89 -2.63
CA LEU A 203 6.93 -15.77 -2.02
C LEU A 203 6.75 -15.44 -0.54
N TYR A 204 7.23 -16.31 0.34
CA TYR A 204 7.18 -16.12 1.79
C TYR A 204 8.58 -15.87 2.35
N LEU A 205 8.69 -14.97 3.32
CA LEU A 205 9.92 -14.68 4.06
C LEU A 205 9.77 -15.12 5.51
N PHE A 206 10.67 -15.97 5.99
CA PHE A 206 10.62 -16.57 7.32
C PHE A 206 11.83 -16.14 8.16
N GLN A 207 11.64 -16.04 9.47
CA GLN A 207 12.78 -16.09 10.38
C GLN A 207 13.44 -17.48 10.30
N PRO A 208 14.77 -17.58 10.45
CA PRO A 208 15.47 -18.86 10.47
C PRO A 208 14.90 -19.80 11.53
N GLY A 209 14.49 -21.01 11.10
CA GLY A 209 13.89 -22.02 11.98
C GLY A 209 12.42 -21.79 12.35
N SER A 210 11.75 -20.77 11.80
CA SER A 210 10.31 -20.54 11.94
C SER A 210 9.53 -21.13 10.76
N ASP A 211 8.33 -21.65 11.05
CA ASP A 211 7.33 -22.04 10.05
C ASP A 211 6.24 -20.97 9.86
N LYS A 212 6.31 -19.86 10.60
CA LYS A 212 5.41 -18.71 10.45
C LYS A 212 6.11 -17.63 9.62
N PRO A 213 5.53 -17.21 8.48
CA PRO A 213 6.11 -16.16 7.66
C PRO A 213 5.97 -14.80 8.35
N VAL A 214 6.97 -13.95 8.14
CA VAL A 214 6.96 -12.54 8.56
C VAL A 214 6.40 -11.66 7.46
N PHE A 215 6.87 -11.86 6.23
CA PHE A 215 6.37 -11.18 5.04
C PHE A 215 5.96 -12.19 3.99
N HIS A 216 5.09 -11.75 3.09
CA HIS A 216 4.80 -12.48 1.87
C HIS A 216 4.52 -11.52 0.72
N LEU A 217 4.93 -11.91 -0.48
CA LEU A 217 4.50 -11.28 -1.72
C LEU A 217 3.43 -12.18 -2.34
N SER A 218 2.19 -11.70 -2.32
CA SER A 218 1.03 -12.41 -2.86
C SER A 218 1.19 -12.68 -4.36
N ALA A 219 0.56 -13.77 -4.83
CA ALA A 219 0.50 -14.06 -6.25
C ALA A 219 -0.18 -12.90 -7.00
N PRO A 220 0.43 -12.38 -8.09
CA PRO A 220 -0.12 -11.28 -8.85
C PRO A 220 -1.35 -11.73 -9.64
N TYR A 221 -2.18 -10.77 -9.98
CA TYR A 221 -3.27 -10.92 -10.93
C TYR A 221 -3.37 -9.65 -11.76
N MET A 222 -3.97 -9.75 -12.93
CA MET A 222 -4.23 -8.59 -13.79
C MET A 222 -5.72 -8.43 -14.02
N THR A 223 -6.14 -7.19 -14.22
CA THR A 223 -7.53 -6.84 -14.56
C THR A 223 -7.49 -5.92 -15.77
N ASP A 224 -8.32 -6.19 -16.79
CA ASP A 224 -8.42 -5.32 -17.96
C ASP A 224 -9.43 -4.17 -17.76
N ALA A 225 -9.56 -3.30 -18.77
CA ALA A 225 -10.47 -2.16 -18.73
C ALA A 225 -11.97 -2.54 -18.67
N ALA A 226 -12.33 -3.79 -19.05
CA ALA A 226 -13.67 -4.32 -18.93
C ALA A 226 -13.92 -5.01 -17.56
N GLY A 227 -12.91 -5.03 -16.67
CA GLY A 227 -12.97 -5.67 -15.36
C GLY A 227 -12.74 -7.18 -15.40
N GLN A 228 -12.28 -7.75 -16.52
CA GLN A 228 -11.97 -9.17 -16.60
C GLN A 228 -10.65 -9.45 -15.88
N MET A 229 -10.65 -10.42 -14.98
CA MET A 229 -9.48 -10.81 -14.20
C MET A 229 -8.76 -12.02 -14.82
N SER A 230 -7.44 -12.02 -14.75
CA SER A 230 -6.58 -13.15 -15.07
C SER A 230 -5.56 -13.41 -13.94
N TYR A 231 -5.40 -14.69 -13.59
CA TYR A 231 -4.42 -15.17 -12.62
C TYR A 231 -3.24 -15.88 -13.30
N ALA A 232 -3.08 -15.70 -14.61
CA ALA A 232 -1.98 -16.29 -15.39
C ALA A 232 -0.64 -15.57 -15.21
N VAL A 233 -0.58 -14.56 -14.34
CA VAL A 233 0.65 -13.85 -13.98
C VAL A 233 1.35 -14.65 -12.89
N SER A 234 2.66 -14.86 -13.03
CA SER A 234 3.45 -15.69 -12.11
C SER A 234 4.59 -14.90 -11.48
N VAL A 235 4.91 -15.23 -10.23
CA VAL A 235 6.17 -14.83 -9.56
C VAL A 235 7.11 -16.02 -9.54
N ALA A 236 8.40 -15.77 -9.78
CA ALA A 236 9.47 -16.75 -9.69
C ALA A 236 10.69 -16.13 -9.01
N LEU A 237 11.47 -16.97 -8.31
CA LEU A 237 12.73 -16.63 -7.65
C LEU A 237 13.92 -17.07 -8.51
#